data_AF-A0A2W5VKE9-F1
#
_entry.id   AF-A0A2W5VKE9-F1
#
_cell.length_a   1.000
_cell.length_b   1.000
_cell.length_c   1.000
_cell.angle_alpha   90.00
_cell.angle_beta   90.00
_cell.angle_gamma   90.00
#
_symmetry.space_group_name_H-M   'P 1'
#
loop_
_entity.id
_entity.type
_entity.pdbx_description
1 polymer ?
#
loop_
_entity_poly.entity_id
_entity_poly.type
_entity_poly.pdbx_seq_one_letter_code
_entity_poly.pdbx_strand_id
1 'polypeptide(L)'
;MQTLTRNGTDGRVYGGDCDLIHIADGKRTAAGMLAANFIEGQMRENAERSGARSPREAETQLLCPGCYMIVLVNAAAELAARNRQPLSELGRTMAAAFTKLADCETSLEACIEEIQIILDGDDVAVCSLLEDGE
;
A
#
# COMPACT_ATOMS: atom_id res chain seq x y z
N MET A 1 5.27 -34.32 -16.71
CA MET A 1 5.71 -32.96 -16.34
C MET A 1 4.89 -31.98 -17.18
N GLN A 2 4.02 -31.21 -16.54
CA GLN A 2 3.21 -30.19 -17.22
C GLN A 2 4.03 -28.92 -17.37
N THR A 3 4.19 -28.46 -18.61
CA THR A 3 4.85 -27.21 -18.96
C THR A 3 3.90 -26.05 -18.68
N LEU A 4 4.23 -25.22 -17.68
CA LEU A 4 3.49 -23.99 -17.38
C LEU A 4 3.75 -22.95 -18.48
N THR A 5 2.70 -22.54 -19.20
CA THR A 5 2.76 -21.48 -20.21
C THR A 5 2.40 -20.13 -19.60
N ARG A 6 3.11 -19.08 -20.04
CA ARG A 6 3.17 -17.73 -19.45
C ARG A 6 1.88 -16.89 -19.50
N ASN A 7 0.75 -17.39 -20.00
CA ASN A 7 -0.45 -16.58 -20.30
C ASN A 7 -1.77 -17.27 -19.89
N GLY A 8 -2.01 -17.44 -18.59
CA GLY A 8 -3.30 -17.94 -18.08
C GLY A 8 -3.63 -17.27 -16.75
N THR A 9 -4.68 -16.47 -16.77
CA THR A 9 -5.24 -15.63 -15.70
C THR A 9 -5.64 -16.41 -14.44
N ASP A 10 -4.86 -16.26 -13.37
CA ASP A 10 -5.29 -16.44 -11.98
C ASP A 10 -4.28 -15.76 -11.05
N GLY A 11 -4.52 -14.49 -10.70
CA GLY A 11 -3.98 -13.85 -9.49
C GLY A 11 -2.45 -13.70 -9.34
N ARG A 12 -1.64 -13.99 -10.36
CA ARG A 12 -0.18 -13.89 -10.23
C ARG A 12 0.27 -12.44 -10.36
N VAL A 13 0.57 -11.85 -9.21
CA VAL A 13 1.60 -10.82 -9.08
C VAL A 13 2.66 -11.43 -8.16
N TYR A 14 3.95 -11.26 -8.48
CA TYR A 14 5.12 -12.04 -8.03
C TYR A 14 5.50 -13.22 -8.94
N GLY A 15 6.81 -13.38 -9.14
CA GLY A 15 7.50 -14.30 -10.05
C GLY A 15 7.26 -15.81 -9.86
N GLY A 16 6.01 -16.24 -9.71
CA GLY A 16 5.60 -17.63 -9.83
C GLY A 16 5.33 -18.37 -8.52
N ASP A 17 5.47 -17.77 -7.35
CA ASP A 17 5.10 -18.42 -6.09
C ASP A 17 3.60 -18.24 -5.81
N CYS A 18 2.85 -19.30 -6.08
CA CYS A 18 1.40 -19.42 -5.87
C CYS A 18 0.98 -19.53 -4.38
N ASP A 19 1.92 -19.33 -3.46
CA ASP A 19 1.75 -19.64 -2.03
C ASP A 19 1.57 -18.38 -1.15
N LEU A 20 1.52 -17.19 -1.75
CA LEU A 20 1.25 -15.94 -1.02
C LEU A 20 -0.25 -15.67 -0.90
N ILE A 21 -0.65 -14.93 0.13
CA ILE A 21 -2.04 -14.53 0.35
C ILE A 21 -2.26 -13.17 -0.32
N HIS A 22 -3.23 -13.12 -1.25
CA HIS A 22 -3.55 -11.90 -2.00
C HIS A 22 -4.98 -11.44 -1.71
N ILE A 23 -5.20 -10.13 -1.81
CA ILE A 23 -6.55 -9.58 -1.85
C ILE A 23 -7.08 -9.76 -3.27
N ALA A 24 -8.25 -10.37 -3.40
CA ALA A 24 -8.89 -10.57 -4.70
C ALA A 24 -9.24 -9.25 -5.39
N ASP A 25 -9.25 -9.25 -6.72
CA ASP A 25 -9.68 -8.10 -7.51
C ASP A 25 -11.13 -7.69 -7.19
N GLY A 26 -11.38 -6.38 -7.22
CA GLY A 26 -12.65 -5.79 -6.80
C GLY A 26 -12.90 -5.81 -5.28
N LYS A 27 -11.93 -6.26 -4.48
CA LYS A 27 -11.98 -6.27 -3.01
C LYS A 27 -10.95 -5.36 -2.36
N ARG A 28 -10.03 -4.75 -3.13
CA ARG A 28 -8.90 -3.98 -2.58
C ARG A 28 -9.38 -2.72 -1.87
N THR A 29 -10.39 -2.05 -2.42
CA THR A 29 -11.04 -0.91 -1.76
C THR A 29 -11.61 -1.29 -0.39
N ALA A 30 -12.39 -2.37 -0.31
CA ALA A 30 -12.99 -2.83 0.93
C ALA A 30 -11.95 -3.26 1.97
N ALA A 31 -10.89 -3.96 1.52
CA ALA A 31 -9.77 -4.31 2.38
C ALA A 31 -9.02 -3.06 2.91
N GLY A 32 -8.82 -2.05 2.06
CA GLY A 32 -8.23 -0.76 2.43
C GLY A 32 -9.04 -0.03 3.51
N MET A 33 -10.38 -0.01 3.40
CA MET A 33 -11.25 0.54 4.43
C MET A 33 -11.12 -0.18 5.77
N LEU A 34 -11.06 -1.52 5.76
CA LEU A 34 -10.87 -2.31 6.99
C LEU A 34 -9.51 -2.00 7.64
N ALA A 35 -8.45 -1.90 6.84
CA ALA A 35 -7.12 -1.53 7.32
C ALA A 35 -7.11 -0.11 7.91
N ALA A 36 -7.76 0.85 7.26
CA ALA A 36 -7.87 2.22 7.75
C ALA A 36 -8.58 2.28 9.12
N ASN A 37 -9.72 1.60 9.26
CA ASN A 37 -10.46 1.53 10.52
C ASN A 37 -9.63 0.88 11.64
N PHE A 38 -8.89 -0.19 11.31
CA PHE A 38 -8.01 -0.85 12.27
C PHE A 38 -6.91 0.09 12.76
N ILE A 39 -6.22 0.76 11.84
CA ILE A 39 -5.15 1.72 12.17
C ILE A 39 -5.71 2.88 12.99
N GLU A 40 -6.86 3.43 12.61
CA GLU A 40 -7.52 4.48 13.36
C GLU A 40 -7.79 4.05 14.80
N GLY A 41 -8.41 2.88 14.99
CA GLY A 41 -8.68 2.34 16.32
C GLY A 41 -7.41 2.17 17.16
N GLN A 42 -6.35 1.61 16.57
CA GLN A 42 -5.07 1.41 17.26
C GLN A 42 -4.39 2.73 17.65
N MET A 43 -4.45 3.75 16.79
CA MET A 43 -3.88 5.06 17.07
C MET A 43 -4.63 5.76 18.22
N ARG A 44 -5.96 5.69 18.23
CA ARG A 44 -6.81 6.26 19.29
C ARG A 44 -6.54 5.57 20.63
N GLU A 45 -6.58 4.23 20.64
CA GLU A 45 -6.30 3.44 21.84
C GLU A 45 -4.89 3.72 22.40
N ASN A 46 -3.89 3.85 21.53
CA ASN A 46 -2.53 4.15 21.97
C ASN A 46 -2.42 5.57 22.55
N ALA A 47 -3.13 6.56 22.01
CA ALA A 47 -3.15 7.92 22.54
C ALA A 47 -3.77 7.96 23.95
N GLU A 48 -4.82 7.18 24.20
CA GLU A 48 -5.43 7.02 25.53
C GLU A 48 -4.48 6.31 26.49
N ARG A 49 -3.97 5.13 26.10
CA ARG A 49 -3.12 4.30 26.95
C ARG A 49 -1.82 4.98 27.36
N SER A 50 -1.25 5.81 26.48
CA SER A 50 -0.05 6.60 26.78
C SER A 50 -0.33 7.87 27.61
N GLY A 51 -1.59 8.22 27.84
CA GLY A 51 -1.99 9.45 28.51
C GLY A 51 -1.80 10.72 27.67
N ALA A 52 -1.48 10.58 26.37
CA ALA A 52 -1.32 11.73 25.46
C ALA A 52 -2.66 12.43 25.17
N ARG A 53 -3.78 11.70 25.31
CA ARG A 53 -5.15 12.16 25.15
C ARG A 53 -6.08 11.53 26.19
N SER A 54 -7.12 12.26 26.58
CA SER A 54 -8.26 11.68 27.30
C SER A 54 -9.13 10.84 26.35
N PRO A 55 -9.96 9.91 26.86
CA PRO A 55 -10.85 9.10 26.01
C PRO A 55 -11.75 9.93 25.10
N ARG A 56 -12.34 11.01 25.64
CA ARG A 56 -13.19 11.92 24.86
C ARG A 56 -12.42 12.60 23.72
N GLU A 57 -11.18 13.03 23.96
CA GLU A 57 -10.36 13.62 22.90
C GLU A 57 -9.95 12.58 21.86
N ALA A 58 -9.58 11.38 22.30
CA ALA A 58 -9.22 10.28 21.44
C ALA A 58 -10.39 9.81 20.56
N GLU A 59 -11.64 9.98 20.97
CA GLU A 59 -12.82 9.68 20.12
C GLU A 59 -13.18 10.81 19.14
N THR A 60 -13.00 12.07 19.54
CA THR A 60 -13.58 13.22 18.82
C THR A 60 -12.60 13.99 17.97
N GLN A 61 -11.30 13.89 18.23
CA GLN A 61 -10.28 14.57 17.42
C GLN A 61 -10.00 13.81 16.13
N LEU A 62 -9.77 14.55 15.05
CA LEU A 62 -9.29 13.98 13.79
C LEU A 62 -7.83 13.50 13.96
N LEU A 63 -7.48 12.42 13.27
CA LEU A 63 -6.09 11.96 13.22
C LEU A 63 -5.25 12.90 12.36
N CYS A 64 -4.01 13.14 12.80
CA CYS A 64 -3.04 13.92 12.05
C CYS A 64 -2.63 13.17 10.76
N PRO A 65 -2.72 13.82 9.58
CA PRO A 65 -2.31 13.22 8.32
C PRO A 65 -0.92 12.58 8.32
N GLY A 66 0.07 13.28 8.86
CA GLY A 66 1.43 12.77 8.92
C GLY A 66 1.58 11.53 9.80
N CYS A 67 0.80 11.42 10.88
CA CYS A 67 0.95 10.32 11.83
C CYS A 67 0.48 9.00 11.23
N TYR A 68 -0.69 8.95 10.58
CA TYR A 68 -1.15 7.71 9.96
C TYR A 68 -0.30 7.34 8.73
N MET A 69 0.26 8.31 8.00
CA MET A 69 1.19 8.04 6.90
C MET A 69 2.46 7.34 7.40
N ILE A 70 3.05 7.83 8.49
CA ILE A 70 4.24 7.21 9.10
C ILE A 70 3.92 5.79 9.59
N VAL A 71 2.75 5.59 10.22
CA VAL A 71 2.32 4.26 10.68
C VAL A 71 2.18 3.29 9.50
N LEU A 72 1.55 3.72 8.39
CA LEU A 72 1.38 2.90 7.19
C LEU A 72 2.72 2.50 6.57
N VAL A 73 3.64 3.45 6.40
CA VAL A 73 4.98 3.20 5.85
C VAL A 73 5.76 2.22 6.74
N ASN A 74 5.73 2.42 8.05
CA ASN A 74 6.40 1.54 9.00
C ASN A 74 5.81 0.12 8.97
N ALA A 75 4.48 -0.01 8.94
CA ALA A 75 3.80 -1.30 8.85
C ALA A 75 4.18 -2.05 7.56
N ALA A 76 4.25 -1.35 6.42
CA ALA A 76 4.66 -1.93 5.15
C ALA A 76 6.13 -2.39 5.17
N ALA A 77 7.04 -1.60 5.74
CA ALA A 77 8.45 -1.96 5.87
C ALA A 77 8.65 -3.19 6.79
N GLU A 78 7.92 -3.26 7.90
CA GLU A 78 7.96 -4.39 8.82
C GLU A 78 7.43 -5.68 8.15
N LEU A 79 6.34 -5.58 7.39
CA LEU A 79 5.81 -6.71 6.62
C LEU A 79 6.79 -7.17 5.55
N ALA A 80 7.40 -6.24 4.82
CA ALA A 80 8.43 -6.55 3.83
C ALA A 80 9.61 -7.30 4.48
N ALA A 81 10.11 -6.83 5.63
CA ALA A 81 11.19 -7.50 6.36
C ALA A 81 10.80 -8.93 6.78
N ARG A 82 9.60 -9.12 7.33
CA ARG A 82 9.09 -10.45 7.74
C ARG A 82 8.94 -11.42 6.58
N ASN A 83 8.53 -10.92 5.43
CA ASN A 83 8.33 -11.69 4.21
C ASN A 83 9.57 -11.75 3.31
N ARG A 84 10.70 -11.16 3.76
CA ARG A 84 11.96 -11.06 2.99
C ARG A 84 11.81 -10.37 1.63
N GLN A 85 10.88 -9.43 1.54
CA GLN A 85 10.68 -8.61 0.34
C GLN A 85 11.67 -7.43 0.32
N PRO A 86 12.31 -7.13 -0.83
CA PRO A 86 13.15 -5.95 -0.97
C PRO A 86 12.36 -4.65 -0.74
N LEU A 87 12.93 -3.72 0.04
CA LEU A 87 12.32 -2.40 0.27
C LEU A 87 12.26 -1.55 -1.02
N SER A 88 13.12 -1.84 -2.01
CA SER A 88 13.12 -1.19 -3.33
C SER A 88 11.83 -1.45 -4.12
N GLU A 89 11.29 -2.67 -4.05
CA GLU A 89 10.02 -3.04 -4.68
C GLU A 89 8.84 -2.32 -4.01
N LEU A 90 8.84 -2.34 -2.67
CA LEU A 90 7.84 -1.63 -1.88
C LEU A 90 7.85 -0.13 -2.23
N GLY A 91 9.02 0.50 -2.23
CA GLY A 91 9.17 1.92 -2.53
C GLY A 91 8.66 2.29 -3.92
N ARG A 92 9.04 1.53 -4.96
CA ARG A 92 8.56 1.78 -6.34
C ARG A 92 7.07 1.56 -6.48
N THR A 93 6.54 0.48 -5.89
CA THR A 93 5.10 0.19 -5.88
C THR A 93 4.32 1.30 -5.20
N MET A 94 4.75 1.76 -4.03
CA MET A 94 4.10 2.87 -3.32
C MET A 94 4.15 4.17 -4.13
N ALA A 95 5.29 4.49 -4.74
CA ALA A 95 5.43 5.68 -5.57
C ALA A 95 4.46 5.65 -6.75
N ALA A 96 4.43 4.56 -7.52
CA ALA A 96 3.52 4.41 -8.65
C ALA A 96 2.04 4.39 -8.22
N ALA A 97 1.73 3.78 -7.08
CA ALA A 97 0.40 3.80 -6.50
C ALA A 97 -0.05 5.23 -6.20
N PHE A 98 0.79 6.03 -5.52
CA PHE A 98 0.45 7.43 -5.23
C PHE A 98 0.30 8.27 -6.50
N THR A 99 1.18 8.09 -7.49
CA THR A 99 1.04 8.77 -8.80
C THR A 99 -0.30 8.40 -9.45
N LYS A 100 -0.62 7.11 -9.54
CA LYS A 100 -1.88 6.62 -10.12
C LYS A 100 -3.11 7.20 -9.42
N LEU A 101 -3.07 7.32 -8.08
CA LEU A 101 -4.15 7.90 -7.30
C LEU A 101 -4.25 9.42 -7.48
N ALA A 102 -3.12 10.11 -7.63
CA ALA A 102 -3.10 11.55 -7.90
C ALA A 102 -3.64 11.90 -9.29
N ASP A 103 -3.35 11.05 -10.28
CA ASP A 103 -3.80 11.20 -11.67
C ASP A 103 -5.19 10.57 -11.91
N CYS A 104 -5.87 10.13 -10.86
CA CYS A 104 -7.15 9.43 -10.99
C CYS A 104 -8.29 10.38 -11.38
N GLU A 105 -8.70 10.34 -12.65
CA GLU A 105 -9.78 11.18 -13.18
C GLU A 105 -11.20 10.58 -13.01
N THR A 106 -11.28 9.30 -12.63
CA THR A 106 -12.56 8.58 -12.52
C THR A 106 -13.04 8.49 -11.07
N SER A 107 -12.83 7.35 -10.42
CA SER A 107 -13.18 7.10 -9.02
C SER A 107 -11.99 6.47 -8.31
N LEU A 108 -11.82 6.81 -7.04
CA LEU A 108 -10.75 6.28 -6.21
C LEU A 108 -10.79 4.74 -6.19
N GLU A 109 -12.00 4.17 -6.13
CA GLU A 109 -12.23 2.73 -6.12
C GLU A 109 -11.73 2.05 -7.40
N ALA A 110 -12.04 2.62 -8.57
CA ALA A 110 -11.56 2.09 -9.84
C ALA A 110 -10.03 2.17 -9.95
N CYS A 111 -9.45 3.30 -9.56
CA CYS A 111 -8.00 3.50 -9.64
C CYS A 111 -7.23 2.57 -8.69
N ILE A 112 -7.77 2.27 -7.50
CA ILE A 112 -7.17 1.31 -6.55
C ILE A 112 -7.02 -0.08 -7.18
N GLU A 113 -8.02 -0.53 -7.94
CA GLU A 113 -7.99 -1.85 -8.57
C GLU A 113 -6.97 -1.91 -9.74
N GLU A 114 -6.59 -0.77 -10.31
CA GLU A 114 -5.60 -0.67 -11.39
C GLU A 114 -4.16 -0.52 -10.91
N ILE A 115 -3.92 -0.31 -9.61
CA ILE A 115 -2.55 -0.19 -9.07
C ILE A 115 -1.81 -1.51 -9.28
N GLN A 116 -0.63 -1.40 -9.91
CA GLN A 116 0.26 -2.51 -10.17
C GLN A 116 1.38 -2.58 -9.13
N ILE A 117 1.81 -3.79 -8.78
CA ILE A 117 3.02 -4.03 -7.98
C ILE A 117 4.21 -4.00 -8.94
N ILE A 118 5.29 -3.33 -8.51
CA ILE A 118 6.52 -3.18 -9.27
C ILE A 118 7.63 -4.00 -8.60
N LEU A 119 8.23 -4.94 -9.35
CA LEU A 119 9.27 -5.84 -8.85
C LEU A 119 10.67 -5.38 -9.25
N ASP A 120 11.70 -5.88 -8.57
CA ASP A 120 13.09 -5.65 -8.97
C ASP A 120 13.33 -6.29 -10.35
N GLY A 121 13.86 -5.51 -11.30
CA GLY A 121 14.03 -5.92 -12.70
C GLY A 121 12.88 -5.53 -13.65
N ASP A 122 11.75 -5.04 -13.13
CA ASP A 122 10.78 -4.31 -13.94
C ASP A 122 11.32 -2.88 -14.17
N ASP A 123 11.67 -2.57 -15.42
CA ASP A 123 12.03 -1.22 -15.84
C ASP A 123 10.80 -0.32 -15.72
N VAL A 124 10.60 0.25 -14.54
CA VAL A 124 9.78 1.44 -14.42
C VAL A 124 10.70 2.58 -14.79
N ALA A 125 10.50 3.12 -15.98
CA ALA A 125 11.08 4.40 -16.36
C ALA A 125 10.73 5.40 -15.26
N VAL A 126 11.64 5.57 -14.31
CA VAL A 126 11.55 6.62 -13.31
C VAL A 126 11.55 7.90 -14.12
N CYS A 127 10.40 8.57 -14.18
CA CYS A 127 10.26 9.85 -14.86
C CYS A 127 11.43 10.74 -14.44
N SER A 128 12.30 11.02 -15.39
CA SER A 128 13.27 12.09 -15.39
C SER A 128 12.55 13.40 -15.10
N LEU A 129 12.50 13.79 -13.82
CA LEU A 129 12.05 15.11 -13.38
C LEU A 129 13.20 15.95 -12.82
N LEU A 130 14.42 15.73 -13.32
CA LEU A 130 15.56 16.60 -13.06
C LEU A 130 16.31 16.94 -14.35
N GLU A 131 15.57 17.35 -15.37
CA GLU A 131 16.17 18.16 -16.44
C GLU A 131 15.39 19.48 -16.53
N ASP A 132 16.17 20.54 -16.36
CA ASP A 132 15.97 21.93 -16.77
C ASP A 132 15.17 22.85 -15.84
N GLY A 133 15.89 23.37 -14.83
CA GLY A 133 15.61 24.64 -14.18
C GLY A 133 16.91 25.44 -14.03
N GLU A 134 17.07 26.41 -14.94
CA GLU A 134 18.09 27.46 -15.13
C GLU A 134 19.06 27.79 -13.98
#